data_AF-A0ABD6EZ38-F1
#
_entry.id   AF-A0ABD6EZ38-F1
#
_cell.length_a   1.000
_cell.length_b   1.000
_cell.length_c   1.000
_cell.angle_alpha   90.00
_cell.angle_beta   90.00
_cell.angle_gamma   90.00
#
_symmetry.space_group_name_H-M   'P 1'
#
loop_
_entity.id
_entity.type
_entity.pdbx_description
1 polymer ?
#
loop_
_entity_poly.entity_id
_entity_poly.type
_entity_poly.pdbx_seq_one_letter_code
_entity_poly.pdbx_strand_id
1 'polypeptide(L)' 'MTTYGDKGKKPSRGKFHSFDHIRFWVGNAKQAAYWYCFNFGFEPFAYRGLETGSRETVAHVIKQNDVSIGFLIDLVKGE' A
#
# COMPACT_ATOMS: atom_id res chain seq x y z
N MET A 1 25.49 -8.42 5.53
CA MET A 1 24.68 -7.39 6.21
C MET A 1 25.22 -6.03 5.78
N THR A 2 24.55 -5.33 4.88
CA THR A 2 25.01 -4.02 4.38
C THR A 2 24.70 -2.95 5.43
N THR A 3 25.64 -2.69 6.31
CA THR A 3 25.48 -1.63 7.31
C THR A 3 25.63 -0.27 6.62
N TYR A 4 24.52 0.46 6.49
CA TYR A 4 24.49 1.85 6.02
C TYR A 4 25.12 2.74 7.12
N GLY A 5 26.46 2.71 7.20
CA GLY A 5 27.22 3.28 8.31
C GLY A 5 27.38 4.81 8.24
N ASP A 6 27.35 5.37 7.04
CA ASP A 6 27.58 6.80 6.84
C ASP A 6 26.31 7.50 6.35
N LYS A 7 25.62 8.18 7.27
CA LYS A 7 24.35 8.88 7.00
C LYS A 7 24.54 10.35 6.60
N GLY A 8 25.79 10.78 6.39
CA GLY A 8 26.11 12.16 6.04
C GLY A 8 25.61 13.19 7.07
N LYS A 9 25.66 14.46 6.69
CA LYS A 9 25.21 15.57 7.54
C LYS A 9 23.67 15.59 7.59
N LYS A 10 23.10 15.48 8.78
CA LYS A 10 21.63 15.55 8.96
C LYS A 10 21.10 16.89 8.42
N PRO A 11 20.01 16.89 7.64
CA PRO A 11 19.43 18.12 7.12
C PRO A 11 18.92 19.01 8.26
N SER A 12 18.96 20.33 8.06
CA SER A 12 18.51 21.33 9.05
C SER A 12 16.99 21.42 9.18
N ARG A 13 16.23 20.88 8.21
CA ARG A 13 14.76 20.87 8.18
C ARG A 13 14.25 19.52 7.68
N GLY A 14 13.07 19.12 8.19
CA GLY A 14 12.39 17.88 7.85
C GLY A 14 12.95 16.67 8.59
N LYS A 15 12.05 15.88 9.20
CA LYS A 15 12.39 14.61 9.85
C LYS A 15 11.51 13.52 9.26
N PHE A 16 12.13 12.53 8.63
CA PHE A 16 11.44 11.30 8.22
C PHE A 16 11.36 10.38 9.43
N HIS A 17 10.15 10.04 9.85
CA HIS A 17 9.91 9.23 11.05
C HIS A 17 10.06 7.74 10.73
N SER A 18 9.23 7.26 9.81
CA SER A 18 9.17 5.86 9.39
C SER A 18 8.42 5.76 8.05
N PHE A 19 8.39 4.56 7.48
CA PHE A 19 7.47 4.26 6.40
C PHE A 19 6.04 4.25 6.93
N ASP A 20 5.12 4.84 6.16
CA ASP A 20 3.69 4.88 6.49
C ASP A 20 2.96 3.71 5.82
N HIS A 21 3.05 3.63 4.48
CA HIS A 21 2.52 2.51 3.70
C HIS A 21 3.16 2.47 2.30
N ILE A 22 2.93 1.36 1.59
CA ILE A 22 3.31 1.18 0.18
C ILE A 22 2.05 1.10 -0.67
N ARG A 23 2.04 1.74 -1.85
CA ARG A 23 0.96 1.63 -2.84
C ARG A 23 1.44 0.99 -4.11
N PHE A 24 0.79 -0.09 -4.50
CA PHE A 24 1.00 -0.77 -5.78
C PHE A 24 -0.17 -0.47 -6.72
N TRP A 25 0.18 -0.05 -7.93
CA TRP A 25 -0.75 0.04 -9.05
C TRP A 25 -0.70 -1.27 -9.83
N VAL A 26 -1.83 -1.94 -9.95
CA VAL A 26 -1.91 -3.30 -10.49
C VAL A 26 -3.06 -3.42 -11.48
N GLY A 27 -3.13 -4.54 -12.22
CA GLY A 27 -4.28 -4.82 -13.10
C GLY A 27 -5.52 -5.32 -12.34
N ASN A 28 -5.32 -6.05 -11.23
CA ASN A 28 -6.40 -6.57 -10.39
C ASN A 28 -6.04 -6.48 -8.90
N ALA A 29 -6.57 -5.45 -8.22
CA ALA A 29 -6.25 -5.19 -6.81
C ALA A 29 -6.78 -6.27 -5.86
N LYS A 30 -7.92 -6.88 -6.16
CA LYS A 30 -8.53 -7.92 -5.32
C LYS A 30 -7.67 -9.18 -5.29
N GLN A 31 -7.23 -9.64 -6.46
CA GLN A 31 -6.37 -10.82 -6.57
C GLN A 31 -4.99 -10.58 -5.95
N ALA A 32 -4.40 -9.39 -6.17
CA ALA A 32 -3.11 -9.04 -5.58
C ALA A 32 -3.18 -9.04 -4.05
N ALA A 33 -4.17 -8.36 -3.45
CA ALA A 33 -4.36 -8.34 -2.01
C ALA A 33 -4.56 -9.76 -1.43
N TYR A 34 -5.41 -10.57 -2.07
CA TYR A 34 -5.65 -11.95 -1.65
C TYR A 34 -4.37 -12.79 -1.68
N TRP A 35 -3.57 -12.68 -2.74
CA TRP A 35 -2.33 -13.44 -2.87
C TRP A 35 -1.32 -13.08 -1.78
N TYR A 36 -1.19 -11.79 -1.43
CA TYR A 36 -0.32 -11.36 -0.34
C TYR A 36 -0.84 -11.79 1.04
N CYS A 37 -2.15 -11.76 1.26
CA CYS A 37 -2.74 -12.30 2.49
C CYS A 37 -2.44 -13.80 2.64
N PHE A 38 -2.67 -14.58 1.59
CA PHE A 38 -2.53 -16.04 1.64
C PHE A 38 -1.07 -16.50 1.78
N ASN A 39 -0.14 -15.90 1.03
CA ASN A 39 1.25 -16.38 1.00
C ASN A 39 2.16 -15.74 2.03
N PHE A 40 1.90 -14.49 2.43
CA PHE A 40 2.75 -13.75 3.37
C PHE A 40 2.09 -13.54 4.75
N GLY A 41 0.85 -13.99 4.94
CA GLY A 41 0.14 -13.88 6.22
C GLY A 41 -0.29 -12.47 6.57
N PHE A 42 -0.47 -11.60 5.57
CA PHE A 42 -1.11 -10.31 5.76
C PHE A 42 -2.61 -10.48 6.00
N GLU A 43 -3.21 -9.53 6.71
CA GLU A 43 -4.65 -9.53 6.96
C GLU A 43 -5.33 -8.36 6.23
N PRO A 44 -6.58 -8.53 5.74
CA PRO A 44 -7.35 -7.43 5.20
C PRO A 44 -7.54 -6.32 6.24
N PHE A 45 -7.25 -5.08 5.87
CA PHE A 45 -7.31 -3.93 6.79
C PHE A 45 -8.35 -2.89 6.39
N ALA A 46 -8.39 -2.50 5.10
CA ALA A 46 -9.36 -1.54 4.62
C ALA A 46 -9.72 -1.77 3.14
N TYR A 47 -10.88 -1.29 2.74
CA TYR A 47 -11.38 -1.39 1.37
C TYR A 47 -11.98 -0.05 0.92
N ARG A 48 -11.74 0.31 -0.35
CA ARG A 48 -12.41 1.39 -1.05
C ARG A 48 -12.75 0.93 -2.46
N GLY A 49 -14.00 1.07 -2.87
CA GLY A 49 -14.44 0.71 -4.22
C GLY A 49 -15.82 1.24 -4.54
N LEU A 50 -16.47 0.67 -5.55
CA LEU A 50 -17.81 1.10 -5.99
C LEU A 50 -18.84 1.03 -4.86
N GLU A 51 -18.74 0.00 -4.01
CA GLU A 51 -19.60 -0.25 -2.86
C GLU A 51 -19.43 0.81 -1.76
N THR A 52 -18.28 1.49 -1.73
CA THR A 52 -18.01 2.60 -0.80
C THR A 52 -18.14 3.97 -1.48
N GLY A 53 -18.73 4.04 -2.67
CA GLY A 53 -18.91 5.28 -3.43
C GLY A 53 -17.70 5.77 -4.23
N SER A 54 -16.60 5.01 -4.27
CA SER A 54 -15.42 5.34 -5.07
C SER A 54 -15.61 4.87 -6.52
N ARG A 55 -15.85 5.82 -7.43
CA ARG A 55 -16.09 5.56 -8.86
C ARG A 55 -14.85 5.63 -9.73
N GLU A 56 -13.75 6.17 -9.20
CA GLU A 56 -12.52 6.37 -9.97
C GLU A 56 -11.48 5.29 -9.69
N THR A 57 -11.47 4.74 -8.48
CA THR A 57 -10.43 3.78 -8.06
C THR A 57 -11.01 2.71 -7.15
N VAL A 58 -10.45 1.51 -7.22
CA VAL A 58 -10.61 0.47 -6.20
C VAL A 58 -9.28 0.28 -5.50
N ALA A 59 -9.31 0.25 -4.17
CA ALA A 59 -8.16 0.03 -3.31
C ALA A 59 -8.44 -1.07 -2.28
N HIS A 60 -7.56 -2.07 -2.24
CA HIS A 60 -7.53 -3.08 -1.18
C HIS A 60 -6.28 -2.87 -0.33
N VAL A 61 -6.48 -2.58 0.96
CA VAL A 61 -5.38 -2.40 1.92
C VAL A 61 -5.26 -3.62 2.79
N ILE A 62 -4.05 -4.14 2.89
CA ILE A 62 -3.67 -5.25 3.74
C ILE A 62 -2.62 -4.78 4.75
N LYS A 63 -2.62 -5.37 5.94
CA LYS A 63 -1.71 -4.98 7.02
C LYS A 63 -1.16 -6.21 7.74
N GLN A 64 0.09 -6.13 8.14
CA GLN A 64 0.74 -7.08 9.03
C GLN A 64 1.68 -6.30 9.95
N ASN A 65 1.41 -6.30 11.25
CA ASN A 65 2.14 -5.46 12.22
C ASN A 65 2.18 -3.99 11.75
N ASP A 66 3.37 -3.40 11.63
CA ASP A 66 3.56 -2.01 11.18
C ASP A 66 3.63 -1.87 9.65
N VAL A 67 3.55 -2.96 8.90
CA VAL A 67 3.62 -2.93 7.43
C VAL A 67 2.22 -2.83 6.85
N SER A 68 1.96 -1.74 6.12
CA SER A 68 0.70 -1.50 5.42
C SER A 68 0.93 -1.42 3.92
N ILE A 69 0.17 -2.20 3.15
CA ILE A 69 0.27 -2.26 1.69
C ILE A 69 -1.11 -2.05 1.08
N GLY A 70 -1.23 -1.10 0.15
CA GLY A 70 -2.43 -0.87 -0.64
C GLY A 70 -2.23 -1.29 -2.09
N PHE A 71 -3.16 -2.07 -2.63
CA PHE A 71 -3.26 -2.40 -4.05
C PHE A 71 -4.38 -1.59 -4.69
N LEU A 72 -4.06 -0.87 -5.75
CA LEU A 72 -4.98 0.04 -6.43
C LEU A 72 -5.13 -0.32 -7.91
N ILE A 73 -6.36 -0.12 -8.41
CA ILE A 73 -6.67 -0.08 -9.83
C ILE A 73 -7.50 1.18 -10.10
N ASP A 74 -7.35 1.73 -11.30
CA ASP A 74 -8.26 2.74 -11.81
C ASP A 74 -9.48 2.04 -12.42
N LEU A 75 -10.66 2.57 -12.10
CA LEU A 75 -11.91 2.15 -12.69
C LEU A 75 -12.11 2.87 -14.01
N VAL A 76 -12.45 2.09 -15.05
CA VAL A 76 -12.86 2.64 -16.33
C VAL A 76 -14.21 3.33 -16.13
N LYS A 77 -14.30 4.60 -16.53
CA LYS A 77 -15.57 5.33 -16.53
C LYS A 77 -16.50 4.70 -17.56
N GLY A 78 -17.69 4.29 -17.14
CA GLY A 78 -18.76 3.97 -18.09
C GLY A 78 -19.19 5.26 -18.78
N GLU A 79 -19.19 5.25 -20.11
CA GLU A 79 -19.74 6.32 -20.97
C GLU A 79 -21.25 6.48 -20.78
#